data_AF-A0A3N5KV20-F1
#
_entry.id   AF-A0A3N5KV20-F1
#
_cell.length_a   1.000
_cell.length_b   1.000
_cell.length_c   1.000
_cell.angle_alpha   90.00
_cell.angle_beta   90.00
_cell.angle_gamma   90.00
#
_symmetry.space_group_name_H-M   'P 1'
#
loop_
_entity.id
_entity.type
_entity.pdbx_description
1 polymer ?
#
loop_
_entity_poly.entity_id
_entity_poly.type
_entity_poly.pdbx_seq_one_letter_code
_entity_poly.pdbx_strand_id
1 'polypeptide(L)'
;MDTDPRQELCDIAGQVREYLALQRALGLERAELRWPELPAAPAPSRPTLEGVRGELGECTRCKLHAHRTQIVFGVGNPSARLVFVGEAPGADEDAQGEPFVGRAGQLLTKIIEAMGMRREDVYICNIIKCRPPNNRTPEADEIVACQPFLLQQLLAIDPKYICALGGPATQTLLQTKEPISRLRGRFHDFHGIPLLPTFHPAFLLRNPSEKKTVWEDMKFLLRHMQQDQTG
;
A
#
# COMPACT_ATOMS: atom_id res chain seq x y z
N MET A 1 23.31 -13.03 -21.49
CA MET A 1 23.95 -12.73 -20.18
C MET A 1 23.16 -11.59 -19.62
N ASP A 2 22.45 -11.81 -18.53
CA ASP A 2 21.55 -10.83 -17.93
C ASP A 2 22.42 -9.79 -17.22
N THR A 3 22.65 -8.64 -17.84
CA THR A 3 23.37 -7.53 -17.21
C THR A 3 22.54 -7.02 -16.06
N ASP A 4 23.15 -6.88 -14.87
CA ASP A 4 22.51 -6.22 -13.74
C ASP A 4 21.96 -4.86 -14.21
N PRO A 5 20.64 -4.62 -14.14
CA PRO A 5 20.04 -3.36 -14.61
C PRO A 5 20.67 -2.13 -13.96
N ARG A 6 21.22 -2.27 -12.75
CA ARG A 6 21.94 -1.20 -12.07
C ARG A 6 23.26 -0.86 -12.77
N GLN A 7 24.02 -1.89 -13.17
CA GLN A 7 25.29 -1.70 -13.87
C GLN A 7 25.05 -1.09 -15.25
N GLU A 8 24.03 -1.58 -15.97
CA GLU A 8 23.64 -1.04 -17.26
C GLU A 8 23.26 0.44 -17.19
N LEU A 9 22.49 0.84 -16.16
CA LEU A 9 22.15 2.24 -15.92
C LEU A 9 23.39 3.10 -15.60
N CYS A 10 24.32 2.59 -14.79
CA CYS A 10 25.56 3.29 -14.48
C CYS A 10 26.41 3.54 -15.74
N ASP A 11 26.51 2.54 -16.61
CA ASP A 11 27.28 2.63 -17.86
C ASP A 11 26.65 3.63 -18.84
N ILE A 12 25.33 3.59 -19.01
CA ILE A 12 24.57 4.56 -19.84
C ILE A 12 24.76 5.98 -19.31
N ALA A 13 24.64 6.19 -18.00
CA ALA A 13 24.82 7.51 -17.39
C ALA A 13 26.24 8.05 -17.58
N GLY A 14 27.25 7.17 -17.56
CA GLY A 14 28.64 7.51 -17.89
C GLY A 14 28.79 8.01 -19.33
N GLN A 15 28.27 7.25 -20.29
CA GLN A 15 28.34 7.59 -21.72
C GLN A 15 27.64 8.92 -22.04
N VAL A 16 26.47 9.17 -21.45
CA VAL A 16 25.74 10.44 -21.62
C VAL A 16 26.56 11.62 -21.07
N ARG A 17 27.23 11.45 -19.94
CA ARG A 17 28.08 12.50 -19.33
C ARG A 17 29.26 12.86 -20.24
N GLU A 18 29.95 11.86 -20.78
CA GLU A 18 31.08 12.06 -21.70
C GLU A 18 30.64 12.75 -22.99
N TYR A 19 29.51 12.33 -23.57
CA TYR A 19 28.93 12.97 -24.74
C TYR A 19 28.62 14.45 -24.50
N LEU A 20 27.98 14.78 -23.38
CA LEU A 20 27.67 16.18 -23.03
C LEU A 20 28.94 17.02 -22.78
N ALA A 21 30.00 16.42 -22.24
CA ALA A 21 31.27 17.10 -22.07
C ALA A 21 31.93 17.43 -23.41
N LEU A 22 31.92 16.50 -24.36
CA LEU A 22 32.41 16.72 -25.73
C LEU A 22 31.62 17.82 -26.45
N GLN A 23 30.29 17.80 -26.34
CA GLN A 23 29.42 18.81 -26.94
C GLN A 23 29.76 20.22 -26.42
N ARG A 24 29.95 20.37 -25.10
CA ARG A 24 30.40 21.64 -24.50
C ARG A 24 31.77 22.08 -24.99
N ALA A 25 32.72 21.15 -25.11
CA ALA A 25 34.06 21.46 -25.63
C ALA A 25 34.03 21.94 -27.09
N LEU A 26 33.04 21.51 -27.86
CA LEU A 26 32.78 21.96 -29.23
C LEU A 26 31.98 23.28 -29.32
N GLY A 27 31.69 23.93 -28.18
CA GLY A 27 30.95 25.20 -28.14
C GLY A 27 29.44 25.06 -28.31
N LEU A 28 28.91 23.84 -28.21
CA LEU A 28 27.47 23.60 -28.28
C LEU A 28 26.85 23.78 -26.89
N GLU A 29 26.10 24.87 -26.72
CA GLU A 29 25.44 25.20 -25.45
C GLU A 29 24.20 24.34 -25.16
N ARG A 30 23.67 23.67 -26.19
CA ARG A 30 22.52 22.77 -26.11
C ARG A 30 22.76 21.51 -26.92
N ALA A 31 22.63 20.36 -26.28
CA ALA A 31 22.53 19.09 -26.99
C ALA A 31 21.11 18.95 -27.53
N GLU A 32 20.93 18.98 -28.84
CA GLU A 32 19.68 18.57 -29.48
C GLU A 32 19.55 17.05 -29.41
N LEU A 33 19.08 16.55 -28.26
CA LEU A 33 18.74 15.14 -28.12
C LEU A 33 17.40 14.91 -28.82
N ARG A 34 17.46 14.38 -30.04
CA ARG A 34 16.29 13.75 -30.65
C ARG A 34 16.08 12.40 -29.99
N TRP A 35 15.24 12.37 -28.98
CA TRP A 35 14.72 11.12 -28.45
C TRP A 35 13.93 10.45 -29.59
N PRO A 36 14.25 9.21 -30.02
CA PRO A 36 13.34 8.51 -30.90
C PRO A 36 11.98 8.48 -30.22
N GLU A 37 10.90 8.83 -30.92
CA GLU A 37 9.57 8.52 -30.42
C GLU A 37 9.54 7.02 -30.16
N LEU A 38 9.70 6.63 -28.88
CA LEU A 38 9.55 5.25 -28.49
C LEU A 38 8.13 4.90 -28.93
N PRO A 39 7.93 3.83 -29.73
CA PRO A 39 6.59 3.37 -30.04
C PRO A 39 5.86 3.30 -28.72
N ALA A 40 4.68 3.93 -28.63
CA ALA A 40 3.90 3.96 -27.40
C ALA A 40 3.83 2.51 -26.89
N ALA A 41 4.58 2.23 -25.82
CA ALA A 41 4.56 0.91 -25.23
C ALA A 41 3.08 0.65 -24.93
N PRO A 42 2.55 -0.54 -25.25
CA PRO A 42 1.19 -0.87 -24.85
C PRO A 42 1.08 -0.49 -23.37
N ALA A 43 0.10 0.35 -23.04
CA ALA A 43 -0.08 0.83 -21.68
C ALA A 43 -0.01 -0.41 -20.77
N PRO A 44 0.90 -0.45 -19.79
CA PRO A 44 1.13 -1.67 -19.01
C PRO A 44 -0.21 -2.15 -18.51
N SER A 45 -0.59 -3.38 -18.88
CA SER A 45 -1.86 -3.95 -18.47
C SER A 45 -1.89 -3.95 -16.96
N ARG A 46 -2.89 -3.28 -16.39
CA ARG A 46 -3.10 -3.23 -14.94
C ARG A 46 -3.05 -4.66 -14.38
N PRO A 47 -2.29 -4.91 -13.29
CA PRO A 47 -2.20 -6.25 -12.73
C PRO A 47 -3.58 -6.72 -12.24
N THR A 48 -3.81 -8.03 -12.25
CA THR A 48 -4.97 -8.63 -11.59
C THR A 48 -4.58 -9.09 -10.19
N LEU A 49 -5.51 -9.09 -9.23
CA LEU A 49 -5.22 -9.61 -7.88
C LEU A 49 -4.77 -11.07 -7.91
N GLU A 50 -5.30 -11.87 -8.84
CA GLU A 50 -4.86 -13.24 -9.07
C GLU A 50 -3.40 -13.29 -9.54
N GLY A 51 -3.00 -12.43 -10.48
CA GLY A 51 -1.62 -12.31 -10.93
C GLY A 51 -0.67 -11.91 -9.80
N VAL A 52 -1.08 -10.94 -8.97
CA VAL A 52 -0.30 -10.52 -7.79
C VAL A 52 -0.19 -11.66 -6.77
N ARG A 53 -1.27 -12.41 -6.52
CA ARG A 53 -1.22 -13.58 -5.62
C ARG A 53 -0.30 -14.67 -6.17
N GLY A 54 -0.33 -14.90 -7.49
CA GLY A 54 0.55 -15.83 -8.20
C GLY A 54 2.02 -15.44 -8.09
N GLU A 55 2.36 -14.17 -8.33
CA GLU A 55 3.73 -13.64 -8.19
C GLU A 55 4.23 -13.71 -6.73
N LEU A 56 3.32 -13.48 -5.78
CA LEU A 56 3.63 -13.63 -4.37
C LEU A 56 3.94 -15.09 -4.01
N GLY A 57 3.22 -16.06 -4.59
CA GLY A 57 3.46 -17.50 -4.39
C GLY A 57 3.62 -17.87 -2.91
N GLU A 58 4.63 -18.69 -2.62
CA GLU A 58 5.11 -18.99 -1.26
C GLU A 58 6.32 -18.12 -0.87
N CYS A 59 6.15 -16.81 -0.99
CA CYS A 59 7.19 -15.79 -0.80
C CYS A 59 8.18 -16.07 0.33
N THR A 60 9.48 -16.04 0.00
CA THR A 60 10.62 -16.13 0.94
C THR A 60 11.50 -14.87 0.94
N ARG A 61 11.03 -13.78 0.33
CA ARG A 61 11.80 -12.53 0.09
C ARG A 61 12.20 -11.78 1.37
N CYS A 62 11.68 -12.15 2.54
CA CYS A 62 12.11 -11.59 3.84
C CYS A 62 12.06 -12.65 4.95
N LYS A 63 12.68 -12.36 6.10
CA LYS A 63 12.82 -13.28 7.24
C LYS A 63 11.49 -13.75 7.87
N LEU A 64 10.39 -13.02 7.68
CA LEU A 64 9.08 -13.41 8.22
C LEU A 64 8.55 -14.72 7.64
N HIS A 65 9.06 -15.14 6.50
CA HIS A 65 8.62 -16.36 5.84
C HIS A 65 8.81 -17.60 6.74
N ALA A 66 9.81 -17.60 7.61
CA ALA A 66 10.16 -18.72 8.49
C ALA A 66 9.24 -18.84 9.72
N HIS A 67 8.42 -17.82 10.01
CA HIS A 67 7.60 -17.76 11.22
C HIS A 67 6.09 -17.79 10.95
N ARG A 68 5.67 -17.52 9.71
CA ARG A 68 4.27 -17.56 9.33
C ARG A 68 3.76 -18.99 9.27
N THR A 69 2.49 -19.18 9.59
CA THR A 69 1.73 -20.38 9.22
C THR A 69 1.20 -20.23 7.80
N GLN A 70 0.60 -19.07 7.50
CA GLN A 70 0.02 -18.77 6.20
C GLN A 70 0.36 -17.35 5.74
N ILE A 71 0.36 -17.15 4.43
CA ILE A 71 0.37 -15.79 3.85
C ILE A 71 -1.04 -15.23 3.95
N VAL A 72 -1.15 -14.03 4.52
CA VAL A 72 -2.40 -13.28 4.63
C VAL A 72 -2.40 -12.19 3.57
N PHE A 73 -2.93 -12.52 2.40
CA PHE A 73 -2.82 -11.68 1.19
C PHE A 73 -3.71 -10.41 1.26
N GLY A 74 -4.99 -10.62 1.53
CA GLY A 74 -6.04 -9.61 1.43
C GLY A 74 -7.36 -10.27 1.00
N VAL A 75 -8.49 -9.71 1.43
CA VAL A 75 -9.83 -10.23 1.09
C VAL A 75 -10.80 -9.10 0.81
N GLY A 76 -11.84 -9.39 0.02
CA GLY A 76 -12.93 -8.47 -0.28
C GLY A 76 -13.14 -8.25 -1.78
N ASN A 77 -13.82 -7.15 -2.13
CA ASN A 77 -14.16 -6.86 -3.52
C ASN A 77 -12.90 -6.51 -4.36
N PRO A 78 -12.61 -7.23 -5.46
CA PRO A 78 -11.47 -6.95 -6.34
C PRO A 78 -11.56 -5.59 -7.06
N SER A 79 -12.74 -4.96 -7.05
CA SER A 79 -13.02 -3.62 -7.58
C SER A 79 -13.56 -2.69 -6.49
N ALA A 80 -13.14 -2.91 -5.23
CA ALA A 80 -13.55 -2.10 -4.10
C ALA A 80 -13.24 -0.61 -4.30
N ARG A 81 -14.24 0.25 -4.09
CA ARG A 81 -14.02 1.71 -4.07
C ARG A 81 -13.23 2.16 -2.84
N LEU A 82 -13.28 1.40 -1.75
CA LEU A 82 -12.58 1.66 -0.49
C LEU A 82 -11.72 0.46 -0.11
N VAL A 83 -10.43 0.73 0.15
CA VAL A 83 -9.48 -0.26 0.69
C VAL A 83 -9.09 0.13 2.11
N PHE A 84 -9.16 -0.81 3.05
CA PHE A 84 -8.58 -0.69 4.38
C PHE A 84 -7.19 -1.34 4.42
N VAL A 85 -6.19 -0.60 4.89
CA VAL A 85 -4.81 -1.08 4.99
C VAL A 85 -4.34 -1.05 6.44
N GLY A 86 -4.08 -2.22 7.03
CA GLY A 86 -3.49 -2.39 8.35
C GLY A 86 -1.98 -2.60 8.35
N GLU A 87 -1.44 -2.92 9.52
CA GLU A 87 -0.01 -3.10 9.76
C GLU A 87 0.46 -4.50 9.35
N ALA A 88 -0.02 -5.54 10.02
CA ALA A 88 0.45 -6.91 9.85
C ALA A 88 -0.61 -7.92 10.30
N PRO A 89 -0.51 -9.18 9.85
CA PRO A 89 -1.31 -10.27 10.40
C PRO A 89 -1.00 -10.49 11.89
N GLY A 90 -2.03 -10.77 12.68
CA GLY A 90 -1.90 -11.30 14.04
C GLY A 90 -1.94 -12.83 14.06
N ALA A 91 -2.08 -13.41 15.25
CA ALA A 91 -2.08 -14.85 15.44
C ALA A 91 -3.29 -15.54 14.77
N ASP A 92 -4.48 -14.95 14.91
CA ASP A 92 -5.71 -15.50 14.34
C ASP A 92 -5.67 -15.41 12.81
N GLU A 93 -5.18 -14.30 12.27
CA GLU A 93 -5.01 -14.08 10.84
C GLU A 93 -4.00 -15.05 10.23
N ASP A 94 -2.84 -15.25 10.87
CA ASP A 94 -1.82 -16.20 10.42
C ASP A 94 -2.33 -17.63 10.39
N ALA A 95 -3.14 -18.03 11.38
CA ALA A 95 -3.74 -19.35 11.43
C ALA A 95 -4.79 -19.56 10.33
N GLN A 96 -5.57 -18.52 9.99
CA GLN A 96 -6.70 -18.62 9.05
C GLN A 96 -6.36 -18.22 7.61
N GLY A 97 -5.26 -17.50 7.37
CA GLY A 97 -4.91 -16.97 6.05
C GLY A 97 -5.70 -15.71 5.65
N GLU A 98 -6.55 -15.19 6.54
CA GLU A 98 -7.42 -14.04 6.26
C GLU A 98 -7.11 -12.84 7.17
N PRO A 99 -7.11 -11.60 6.64
CA PRO A 99 -6.75 -10.42 7.42
C PRO A 99 -7.92 -10.02 8.33
N PHE A 100 -7.62 -9.45 9.50
CA PHE A 100 -8.63 -8.90 10.42
C PHE A 100 -9.77 -9.89 10.72
N VAL A 101 -9.44 -11.08 11.24
CA VAL A 101 -10.40 -12.10 11.71
C VAL A 101 -10.46 -12.19 13.24
N GLY A 102 -9.40 -11.76 13.93
CA GLY A 102 -9.36 -11.70 15.39
C GLY A 102 -10.24 -10.58 15.97
N ARG A 103 -10.10 -10.30 17.28
CA ARG A 103 -10.92 -9.29 17.98
C ARG A 103 -10.86 -7.89 17.34
N ALA A 104 -9.67 -7.48 16.88
CA ALA A 104 -9.49 -6.20 16.19
C ALA A 104 -10.24 -6.20 14.85
N GLY A 105 -10.25 -7.32 14.16
CA GLY A 105 -10.96 -7.51 12.92
C GLY A 105 -12.48 -7.53 13.05
N GLN A 106 -13.00 -8.17 14.09
CA GLN A 106 -14.43 -8.11 14.41
C GLN A 106 -14.89 -6.67 14.68
N LEU A 107 -14.06 -5.87 15.35
CA LEU A 107 -14.35 -4.44 15.54
C LEU A 107 -14.30 -3.67 14.22
N LEU A 108 -13.34 -3.96 13.33
CA LEU A 108 -13.31 -3.38 11.98
C LEU A 108 -14.57 -3.71 11.20
N THR A 109 -15.03 -4.97 11.23
CA THR A 109 -16.28 -5.39 10.59
C THR A 109 -17.46 -4.56 11.10
N LYS A 110 -17.59 -4.38 12.42
CA LYS A 110 -18.65 -3.52 13.01
C LYS A 110 -18.56 -2.07 12.56
N ILE A 111 -17.35 -1.54 12.36
CA ILE A 111 -17.15 -0.18 11.84
C ILE A 111 -17.63 -0.10 10.39
N ILE A 112 -17.28 -1.08 9.55
CA ILE A 112 -17.71 -1.16 8.14
C ILE A 112 -19.24 -1.28 8.05
N GLU A 113 -19.85 -2.14 8.87
CA GLU A 113 -21.31 -2.29 8.97
C GLU A 113 -21.99 -0.98 9.40
N ALA A 114 -21.43 -0.29 10.40
CA ALA A 114 -21.95 1.00 10.85
C ALA A 114 -21.85 2.08 9.75
N MET A 115 -20.88 1.96 8.84
CA MET A 115 -20.79 2.82 7.65
C MET A 115 -21.84 2.49 6.58
N GLY A 116 -22.66 1.45 6.77
CA GLY A 116 -23.67 1.01 5.80
C GLY A 116 -23.12 0.16 4.66
N MET A 117 -21.92 -0.41 4.83
CA MET A 117 -21.29 -1.32 3.87
C MET A 117 -21.15 -2.71 4.48
N ARG A 118 -21.05 -3.73 3.64
CA ARG A 118 -20.69 -5.08 4.08
C ARG A 118 -19.19 -5.27 3.93
N ARG A 119 -18.64 -6.23 4.67
CA ARG A 119 -17.20 -6.53 4.63
C ARG A 119 -16.73 -6.91 3.22
N GLU A 120 -17.60 -7.60 2.48
CA GLU A 120 -17.37 -7.99 1.08
C GLU A 120 -17.45 -6.83 0.07
N ASP A 121 -18.01 -5.67 0.44
CA ASP A 121 -18.10 -4.52 -0.47
C ASP A 121 -16.79 -3.71 -0.54
N VAL A 122 -15.91 -3.89 0.46
CA VAL A 122 -14.60 -3.24 0.58
C VAL A 122 -13.48 -4.26 0.36
N TYR A 123 -12.24 -3.79 0.29
CA TYR A 123 -11.07 -4.69 0.33
C TYR A 123 -10.23 -4.40 1.57
N ILE A 124 -9.72 -5.46 2.21
CA ILE A 124 -8.97 -5.37 3.47
C ILE A 124 -7.64 -6.08 3.29
N CYS A 125 -6.54 -5.40 3.58
CA CYS A 125 -5.19 -5.98 3.56
C CYS A 125 -4.26 -5.30 4.57
N ASN A 126 -2.99 -5.72 4.61
CA ASN A 126 -1.94 -5.15 5.46
C ASN A 126 -0.73 -4.71 4.63
N ILE A 127 0.12 -3.84 5.18
CA ILE A 127 1.38 -3.45 4.52
C ILE A 127 2.37 -4.62 4.36
N ILE A 128 2.31 -5.62 5.25
CA ILE A 128 3.04 -6.89 5.11
C ILE A 128 2.07 -8.09 5.15
N LYS A 129 2.45 -9.22 4.53
CA LYS A 129 1.56 -10.40 4.37
C LYS A 129 1.86 -11.57 5.31
N CYS A 130 2.86 -11.41 6.18
CA CYS A 130 3.32 -12.47 7.09
C CYS A 130 3.29 -11.93 8.52
N ARG A 131 2.91 -12.76 9.49
CA ARG A 131 2.90 -12.38 10.90
C ARG A 131 4.34 -12.22 11.44
N PRO A 132 4.69 -11.06 12.04
CA PRO A 132 5.94 -10.92 12.77
C PRO A 132 5.95 -11.77 14.06
N PRO A 133 7.11 -12.32 14.47
CA PRO A 133 7.23 -13.03 15.73
C PRO A 133 6.68 -12.22 16.91
N ASN A 134 5.89 -12.87 17.77
CA ASN A 134 5.26 -12.24 18.94
C ASN A 134 4.38 -11.01 18.62
N ASN A 135 3.89 -10.87 17.38
CA ASN A 135 3.12 -9.71 16.93
C ASN A 135 3.86 -8.37 17.12
N ARG A 136 5.21 -8.38 17.02
CA ARG A 136 5.97 -7.13 17.01
C ARG A 136 5.63 -6.29 15.78
N THR A 137 5.96 -5.00 15.82
CA THR A 137 5.87 -4.15 14.63
C THR A 137 6.83 -4.65 13.54
N PRO A 138 6.43 -4.60 12.25
CA PRO A 138 7.31 -4.93 11.14
C PRO A 138 8.56 -4.07 11.11
N GLU A 139 9.69 -4.68 10.78
CA GLU A 139 10.95 -3.98 10.56
C GLU A 139 11.01 -3.36 9.16
N ALA A 140 11.88 -2.36 8.98
CA ALA A 140 11.95 -1.61 7.72
C ALA A 140 12.29 -2.50 6.51
N ASP A 141 13.19 -3.48 6.67
CA ASP A 141 13.53 -4.44 5.62
C ASP A 141 12.35 -5.34 5.24
N GLU A 142 11.53 -5.73 6.22
CA GLU A 142 10.34 -6.54 6.01
C GLU A 142 9.25 -5.78 5.25
N ILE A 143 9.07 -4.50 5.60
CA ILE A 143 8.15 -3.59 4.90
C ILE A 143 8.62 -3.41 3.45
N VAL A 144 9.89 -3.05 3.24
CA VAL A 144 10.45 -2.82 1.89
C VAL A 144 10.31 -4.06 1.01
N ALA A 145 10.57 -5.25 1.56
CA ALA A 145 10.44 -6.50 0.79
C ALA A 145 9.00 -6.84 0.41
N CYS A 146 8.00 -6.40 1.20
CA CYS A 146 6.60 -6.76 1.00
C CYS A 146 5.79 -5.66 0.28
N GLN A 147 6.24 -4.40 0.35
CA GLN A 147 5.57 -3.24 -0.20
C GLN A 147 5.21 -3.36 -1.69
N PRO A 148 6.04 -3.95 -2.58
CA PRO A 148 5.67 -4.12 -3.98
C PRO A 148 4.33 -4.84 -4.18
N PHE A 149 4.01 -5.85 -3.37
CA PHE A 149 2.74 -6.57 -3.46
C PHE A 149 1.56 -5.72 -3.04
N LEU A 150 1.71 -4.87 -2.02
CA LEU A 150 0.66 -3.93 -1.64
C LEU A 150 0.41 -2.91 -2.75
N LEU A 151 1.48 -2.36 -3.35
CA LEU A 151 1.35 -1.41 -4.46
C LEU A 151 0.65 -2.06 -5.65
N GLN A 152 1.05 -3.28 -6.02
CA GLN A 152 0.39 -4.02 -7.09
C GLN A 152 -1.07 -4.37 -6.74
N GLN A 153 -1.41 -4.69 -5.48
CA GLN A 153 -2.80 -4.87 -5.06
C GLN A 153 -3.62 -3.59 -5.23
N LEU A 154 -3.09 -2.45 -4.80
CA LEU A 154 -3.78 -1.16 -4.94
C LEU A 154 -3.92 -0.76 -6.40
N LEU A 155 -2.91 -1.00 -7.25
CA LEU A 155 -3.00 -0.82 -8.70
C LEU A 155 -4.04 -1.77 -9.31
N ALA A 156 -4.08 -3.03 -8.87
CA ALA A 156 -5.05 -4.02 -9.35
C ALA A 156 -6.48 -3.68 -8.97
N ILE A 157 -6.70 -3.05 -7.80
CA ILE A 157 -8.03 -2.66 -7.29
C ILE A 157 -8.46 -1.27 -7.79
N ASP A 158 -7.51 -0.35 -7.99
CA ASP A 158 -7.75 1.06 -8.35
C ASP A 158 -8.85 1.69 -7.49
N PRO A 159 -8.64 1.70 -6.17
CA PRO A 159 -9.65 2.21 -5.26
C PRO A 159 -9.77 3.72 -5.42
N LYS A 160 -10.97 4.23 -5.12
CA LYS A 160 -11.19 5.68 -5.01
C LYS A 160 -10.70 6.23 -3.67
N TYR A 161 -10.61 5.37 -2.65
CA TYR A 161 -10.24 5.76 -1.29
C TYR A 161 -9.42 4.69 -0.60
N ILE A 162 -8.45 5.12 0.20
CA ILE A 162 -7.68 4.26 1.11
C ILE A 162 -7.91 4.72 2.55
N CYS A 163 -8.22 3.80 3.45
CA CYS A 163 -8.26 4.04 4.89
C CYS A 163 -7.09 3.32 5.56
N ALA A 164 -6.12 4.08 6.04
CA ALA A 164 -4.94 3.53 6.71
C ALA A 164 -5.19 3.37 8.22
N LEU A 165 -5.05 2.14 8.71
CA LEU A 165 -5.38 1.77 10.08
C LEU A 165 -4.11 1.77 10.94
N GLY A 166 -3.92 2.83 11.73
CA GLY A 166 -2.83 2.96 12.67
C GLY A 166 -1.55 3.58 12.11
N GLY A 167 -0.59 3.79 13.01
CA GLY A 167 0.67 4.49 12.72
C GLY A 167 1.51 3.79 11.65
N PRO A 168 1.90 2.52 11.82
CA PRO A 168 2.79 1.87 10.87
C PRO A 168 2.26 1.79 9.44
N ALA A 169 0.96 1.49 9.27
CA ALA A 169 0.32 1.51 7.95
C ALA A 169 0.36 2.91 7.32
N THR A 170 -0.02 3.93 8.10
CA THR A 170 -0.02 5.33 7.66
C THR A 170 1.37 5.82 7.28
N GLN A 171 2.36 5.57 8.14
CA GLN A 171 3.74 5.98 7.95
C GLN A 171 4.37 5.33 6.72
N THR A 172 4.04 4.05 6.47
CA THR A 172 4.51 3.32 5.29
C THR A 172 3.91 3.89 4.00
N LEU A 173 2.59 4.13 3.98
CA LEU A 173 1.90 4.63 2.79
C LEU A 173 2.27 6.09 2.48
N LEU A 174 2.42 6.93 3.51
CA LEU A 174 2.75 8.36 3.35
C LEU A 174 4.26 8.64 3.40
N GLN A 175 5.10 7.62 3.56
CA GLN A 175 6.56 7.74 3.69
C GLN A 175 6.99 8.81 4.71
N THR A 176 6.33 8.84 5.88
CA THR A 176 6.54 9.83 6.93
C THR A 176 6.86 9.18 8.27
N LYS A 177 7.49 9.95 9.17
CA LYS A 177 7.72 9.55 10.57
C LYS A 177 6.74 10.22 11.53
N GLU A 178 5.80 11.02 11.03
CA GLU A 178 4.84 11.72 11.86
C GLU A 178 3.92 10.75 12.63
N PRO A 179 3.56 11.07 13.88
CA PRO A 179 2.66 10.24 14.66
C PRO A 179 1.23 10.32 14.11
N ILE A 180 0.50 9.19 14.18
CA ILE A 180 -0.87 9.07 13.67
C ILE A 180 -1.82 10.14 14.24
N SER A 181 -1.61 10.58 15.48
CA SER A 181 -2.43 11.63 16.12
C SER A 181 -2.40 12.97 15.38
N ARG A 182 -1.34 13.25 14.60
CA ARG A 182 -1.23 14.45 13.74
C ARG A 182 -1.70 14.23 12.30
N LEU A 183 -1.78 12.98 11.87
CA LEU A 183 -2.08 12.62 10.49
C LEU A 183 -3.57 12.29 10.29
N ARG A 184 -4.24 11.74 11.30
CA ARG A 184 -5.64 11.31 11.22
C ARG A 184 -6.64 12.47 11.04
N GLY A 185 -7.83 12.13 10.54
CA GLY A 185 -8.95 13.07 10.44
C GLY A 185 -8.86 14.07 9.29
N ARG A 186 -7.93 13.87 8.35
CA ARG A 186 -7.78 14.62 7.10
C ARG A 186 -7.29 13.72 5.98
N PHE A 187 -7.61 14.07 4.74
CA PHE A 187 -7.07 13.37 3.59
C PHE A 187 -5.62 13.76 3.31
N HIS A 188 -4.87 12.76 2.84
CA HIS A 188 -3.55 12.88 2.26
C HIS A 188 -3.59 12.29 0.85
N ASP A 189 -2.59 12.58 0.04
CA ASP A 189 -2.45 11.99 -1.29
C ASP A 189 -1.63 10.70 -1.23
N PHE A 190 -2.16 9.64 -1.83
CA PHE A 190 -1.40 8.44 -2.14
C PHE A 190 -1.47 8.18 -3.65
N HIS A 191 -0.52 8.73 -4.41
CA HIS A 191 -0.45 8.59 -5.86
C HIS A 191 -1.75 9.01 -6.57
N GLY A 192 -2.36 10.11 -6.14
CA GLY A 192 -3.65 10.58 -6.66
C GLY A 192 -4.89 9.94 -6.02
N ILE A 193 -4.72 8.98 -5.10
CA ILE A 193 -5.81 8.35 -4.36
C ILE A 193 -5.92 9.02 -2.98
N PRO A 194 -7.09 9.58 -2.61
CA PRO A 194 -7.33 10.08 -1.27
C PRO A 194 -7.11 9.01 -0.19
N LEU A 195 -6.17 9.27 0.71
CA LEU A 195 -5.82 8.42 1.85
C LEU A 195 -6.28 9.08 3.15
N LEU A 196 -7.10 8.40 3.94
CA LEU A 196 -7.52 8.84 5.27
C LEU A 196 -6.89 7.96 6.36
N PRO A 197 -5.98 8.50 7.18
CA PRO A 197 -5.46 7.81 8.35
C PRO A 197 -6.48 7.81 9.49
N THR A 198 -6.55 6.70 10.23
CA THR A 198 -7.30 6.60 11.48
C THR A 198 -6.61 5.67 12.49
N PHE A 199 -7.14 5.54 13.69
CA PHE A 199 -6.58 4.63 14.69
C PHE A 199 -6.88 3.16 14.35
N HIS A 200 -5.92 2.30 14.66
CA HIS A 200 -6.09 0.85 14.46
C HIS A 200 -7.15 0.28 15.41
N PRO A 201 -8.01 -0.66 14.97
CA PRO A 201 -9.03 -1.26 15.83
C PRO A 201 -8.48 -1.89 17.12
N ALA A 202 -7.28 -2.47 17.08
CA ALA A 202 -6.62 -3.00 18.29
C ALA A 202 -6.33 -1.92 19.35
N PHE A 203 -6.09 -0.66 18.94
CA PHE A 203 -5.94 0.46 19.87
C PHE A 203 -7.27 0.81 20.54
N LEU A 204 -8.39 0.75 19.81
CA LEU A 204 -9.73 0.98 20.33
C LEU A 204 -10.19 -0.08 21.35
N LEU A 205 -9.70 -1.31 21.20
CA LEU A 205 -9.97 -2.37 22.19
C LEU A 205 -9.35 -2.04 23.56
N ARG A 206 -8.20 -1.33 23.57
CA ARG A 206 -7.53 -0.87 24.80
C ARG A 206 -8.02 0.50 25.26
N ASN A 207 -8.51 1.33 24.33
CA ASN A 207 -8.95 2.70 24.57
C ASN A 207 -10.36 2.92 23.99
N PRO A 208 -11.42 2.41 24.64
CA PRO A 208 -12.77 2.47 24.09
C PRO A 208 -13.32 3.89 23.85
N SER A 209 -12.82 4.89 24.58
CA SER A 209 -13.18 6.30 24.39
C SER A 209 -12.87 6.81 22.99
N GLU A 210 -11.82 6.27 22.36
CA GLU A 210 -11.34 6.68 21.03
C GLU A 210 -12.21 6.14 19.89
N LYS A 211 -13.22 5.31 20.19
CA LYS A 211 -14.20 4.87 19.20
C LYS A 211 -14.97 6.04 18.61
N LYS A 212 -15.25 7.08 19.41
CA LYS A 212 -15.91 8.31 18.94
C LYS A 212 -15.04 9.00 17.89
N THR A 213 -13.75 9.13 18.17
CA THR A 213 -12.74 9.75 17.32
C THR A 213 -12.68 9.02 15.96
N VAL A 214 -12.57 7.69 15.96
CA VAL A 214 -12.59 6.89 14.72
C VAL A 214 -13.91 7.02 13.97
N TRP A 215 -15.05 7.06 14.68
CA TRP A 215 -16.34 7.26 14.03
C TRP A 215 -16.46 8.63 13.35
N GLU A 216 -15.83 9.67 13.91
CA GLU A 216 -15.75 10.98 13.25
C GLU A 216 -14.95 10.92 11.95
N ASP A 217 -13.85 10.16 11.90
CA ASP A 217 -13.11 9.91 10.65
C ASP A 217 -13.97 9.15 9.63
N MET A 218 -14.71 8.13 10.06
CA MET A 218 -15.55 7.35 9.14
C MET A 218 -16.68 8.19 8.57
N LYS A 219 -17.31 9.07 9.36
CA LYS A 219 -18.29 10.05 8.86
C LYS A 219 -17.65 11.03 7.87
N PHE A 220 -16.41 11.46 8.12
CA PHE A 220 -15.68 12.34 7.21
C PHE A 220 -15.43 11.65 5.87
N LEU A 221 -14.99 10.38 5.89
CA LEU A 221 -14.81 9.54 4.71
C LEU A 221 -16.13 9.37 3.93
N LEU A 222 -17.21 8.98 4.62
CA LEU A 222 -18.53 8.75 4.01
C LEU A 222 -19.05 9.98 3.26
N ARG A 223 -18.90 11.18 3.84
CA ARG A 223 -19.32 12.43 3.18
C ARG A 223 -18.61 12.64 1.85
N HIS A 224 -17.31 12.36 1.77
CA HIS A 224 -16.54 12.51 0.53
C HIS A 224 -16.93 11.42 -0.48
N MET A 225 -17.07 10.17 -0.03
CA MET A 225 -17.52 9.07 -0.88
C MET A 225 -18.92 9.28 -1.49
N GLN A 226 -19.79 10.07 -0.84
CA GLN A 226 -21.11 10.47 -1.35
C GLN A 226 -21.02 11.60 -2.38
N GLN A 227 -20.14 12.58 -2.17
CA GLN A 227 -19.94 13.69 -3.12
C GLN A 227 -19.46 13.18 -4.49
N ASP A 228 -18.53 12.22 -4.49
CA ASP A 228 -18.03 11.59 -5.72
C ASP A 228 -19.06 10.74 -6.49
N GLN A 229 -20.20 10.38 -5.89
CA GLN A 229 -21.25 9.65 -6.59
C GLN A 229 -22.21 10.56 -7.34
N THR A 230 -22.12 11.87 -7.09
CA THR A 230 -23.08 12.86 -7.60
C THR A 230 -22.47 13.73 -8.71
N GLY A 231 -21.19 13.55 -9.03
CA GLY A 231 -20.46 14.23 -10.11
C GLY A 231 -19.97 13.25 -11.15
#